data_AF-A0A9E5NGK8-F1
#
_entry.id   AF-A0A9E5NGK8-F1
#
_cell.length_a   1.000
_cell.length_b   1.000
_cell.length_c   1.000
_cell.angle_alpha   90.00
_cell.angle_beta   90.00
_cell.angle_gamma   90.00
#
_symmetry.space_group_name_H-M   'P 1'
#
loop_
_entity.id
_entity.type
_entity.pdbx_description
1 polymer ?
#
loop_
_entity_poly.entity_id
_entity_poly.type
_entity_poly.pdbx_seq_one_letter_code
_entity_poly.pdbx_strand_id
1 'polypeptide(L)'
;MARKKEEAAKEEEKKVSPLLEPLRKVMLASIGAVAIAQEEAEDLINRLVERGEIAREEGRKLMDDMTAKRREKVQAQFDKRVEATLDRMNVPTKADLRAVEKKLDELNKKLDKLVKS
;
A
#
# COMPACT_ATOMS: atom_id res chain seq x y z
N MET A 1 -17.17 38.93 21.12
CA MET A 1 -17.63 38.12 19.98
C MET A 1 -16.50 37.55 19.10
N ALA A 2 -15.24 38.01 19.23
CA ALA A 2 -14.11 37.49 18.43
C ALA A 2 -13.57 36.12 18.90
N ARG A 3 -13.51 35.85 20.23
CA ARG A 3 -13.00 34.56 20.76
C ARG A 3 -13.86 33.35 20.42
N LYS A 4 -15.18 33.54 20.27
CA LYS A 4 -16.13 32.46 19.90
C LYS A 4 -16.03 32.05 18.42
N LYS A 5 -15.48 32.92 17.56
CA LYS A 5 -15.19 32.59 16.14
C LYS A 5 -13.88 31.83 15.97
N GLU A 6 -12.95 31.97 16.92
CA GLU A 6 -11.64 31.31 16.87
C GLU A 6 -11.71 29.87 17.38
N GLU A 7 -12.57 29.58 18.35
CA GLU A 7 -12.84 28.19 18.81
C GLU A 7 -13.63 27.36 17.79
N ALA A 8 -14.56 27.97 17.07
CA ALA A 8 -15.37 27.27 16.06
C ALA A 8 -14.56 26.86 14.81
N ALA A 9 -13.43 27.52 14.53
CA ALA A 9 -12.57 27.19 13.39
C ALA A 9 -11.62 26.02 13.68
N LYS A 10 -11.47 25.59 14.95
CA LYS A 10 -10.56 24.50 15.34
C LYS A 10 -11.19 23.11 15.34
N GLU A 11 -12.51 23.01 15.25
CA GLU A 11 -13.23 21.73 15.33
C GLU A 11 -13.57 21.08 13.98
N GLU A 12 -13.47 21.80 12.85
CA GLU A 12 -13.89 21.25 11.56
C GLU A 12 -12.85 20.38 10.84
N GLU A 13 -11.60 20.32 11.30
CA GLU A 13 -10.52 19.63 10.56
C GLU A 13 -10.30 18.15 10.96
N LYS A 14 -11.07 17.60 11.91
CA LYS A 14 -10.81 16.25 12.49
C LYS A 14 -11.96 15.25 12.31
N LYS A 15 -12.68 15.29 11.20
CA LYS A 15 -13.53 14.16 10.79
C LYS A 15 -12.72 13.15 9.97
N VAL A 16 -11.73 12.53 10.61
CA VAL A 16 -11.21 11.26 10.10
C VAL A 16 -12.36 10.27 10.26
N SER A 17 -12.82 9.69 9.15
CA SER A 17 -14.04 8.90 9.13
C SER A 17 -14.02 7.84 10.24
N PRO A 18 -15.15 7.52 10.91
CA PRO A 18 -15.19 6.58 12.04
C PRO A 18 -14.64 5.16 11.71
N LEU A 19 -14.44 4.85 10.43
CA LEU A 19 -13.80 3.61 9.95
C LEU A 19 -12.27 3.71 9.79
N LEU A 20 -11.70 4.91 9.66
CA LEU A 20 -10.26 5.13 9.44
C LEU A 20 -9.46 5.07 10.74
N GLU A 21 -10.04 5.46 11.87
CA GLU A 21 -9.39 5.42 13.19
C GLU A 21 -8.98 3.98 13.62
N PRO A 22 -9.86 2.96 13.56
CA PRO A 22 -9.47 1.58 13.87
C PRO A 22 -8.49 1.02 12.82
N LEU A 23 -8.67 1.35 11.53
CA LEU A 23 -7.74 0.93 10.48
C LEU A 23 -6.32 1.48 10.72
N ARG A 24 -6.21 2.76 11.11
CA ARG A 24 -4.93 3.39 11.46
C ARG A 24 -4.26 2.68 12.63
N LYS A 25 -5.02 2.32 13.68
CA LYS A 25 -4.48 1.57 14.83
C LYS A 25 -3.95 0.19 14.44
N VAL A 26 -4.71 -0.54 13.62
CA VAL A 26 -4.28 -1.85 13.10
C VAL A 26 -3.02 -1.71 12.25
N MET A 27 -2.94 -0.68 11.41
CA MET A 27 -1.77 -0.41 10.57
C MET A 27 -0.54 -0.04 11.40
N LEU A 28 -0.68 0.82 12.42
CA LEU A 28 0.40 1.16 13.34
C LEU A 28 0.90 -0.04 14.15
N ALA A 29 -0.01 -0.87 14.66
CA ALA A 29 0.35 -2.11 15.36
C ALA A 29 1.09 -3.08 14.43
N SER A 30 0.65 -3.18 13.17
CA SER A 30 1.29 -4.03 12.16
C SER A 30 2.72 -3.56 11.83
N ILE A 31 2.92 -2.25 11.68
CA ILE A 31 4.26 -1.66 11.48
C ILE A 31 5.14 -1.90 12.71
N GLY A 32 4.61 -1.71 13.92
CA GLY A 32 5.33 -1.97 15.17
C GLY A 32 5.76 -3.43 15.31
N ALA A 33 4.88 -4.38 14.99
CA ALA A 33 5.20 -5.81 15.01
C ALA A 33 6.31 -6.18 14.02
N VAL A 34 6.34 -5.54 12.83
CA VAL A 34 7.43 -5.76 11.86
C VAL A 34 8.75 -5.20 12.36
N ALA A 35 8.75 -4.02 13.02
CA ALA A 35 9.96 -3.43 13.59
C ALA A 35 10.58 -4.35 14.67
N ILE A 36 9.76 -4.86 15.60
CA ILE A 36 10.21 -5.82 16.63
C ILE A 36 10.82 -7.07 15.99
N ALA A 37 10.18 -7.62 14.96
CA ALA A 37 10.70 -8.80 14.27
C ALA A 37 12.02 -8.52 13.53
N GLN A 38 12.25 -7.29 13.05
CA GLN A 38 13.52 -6.90 12.45
C GLN A 38 14.63 -6.83 13.51
N GLU A 39 14.35 -6.25 14.68
CA GLU A 39 15.28 -6.20 15.81
C GLU A 39 15.69 -7.62 16.27
N GLU A 40 14.73 -8.53 16.48
CA GLU A 40 15.02 -9.92 16.88
C GLU A 40 15.85 -10.67 15.83
N ALA A 41 15.58 -10.45 14.55
CA ALA A 41 16.37 -11.05 13.48
C ALA A 41 17.81 -10.51 13.51
N GLU A 42 17.99 -9.21 13.78
CA GLU A 42 19.31 -8.57 13.82
C GLU A 42 20.13 -9.12 14.98
N ASP A 43 19.50 -9.29 16.14
CA ASP A 43 20.11 -9.92 17.31
C ASP A 43 20.49 -11.38 17.08
N LEU A 44 19.68 -12.14 16.34
CA LEU A 44 20.03 -13.51 15.96
C LEU A 44 21.27 -13.54 15.06
N ILE A 45 21.31 -12.69 14.04
CA ILE A 45 22.44 -12.63 13.10
C ILE A 45 23.70 -12.14 13.81
N ASN A 46 23.60 -11.12 14.67
CA ASN A 46 24.73 -10.63 15.45
C ASN A 46 25.30 -11.74 16.36
N ARG A 47 24.45 -12.53 17.02
CA ARG A 47 24.90 -13.69 17.81
C ARG A 47 25.62 -14.74 16.98
N LEU A 48 25.17 -15.02 15.76
CA LEU A 48 25.86 -15.95 14.84
C LEU A 48 27.24 -15.42 14.42
N VAL A 49 27.35 -14.10 14.19
CA VAL A 49 28.63 -13.44 13.89
C VAL A 49 29.58 -13.50 15.09
N GLU A 50 29.09 -13.19 16.29
CA GLU A 50 29.89 -13.22 17.53
C GLU A 50 30.39 -14.62 17.87
N ARG A 51 29.60 -15.66 17.58
CA ARG A 51 29.98 -17.06 17.75
C ARG A 51 30.94 -17.55 16.66
N GLY A 52 31.21 -16.73 15.64
CA GLY A 52 32.05 -17.09 14.49
C GLY A 52 31.39 -18.09 13.55
N GLU A 53 30.08 -18.29 13.64
CA GLU A 53 29.32 -19.23 12.79
C GLU A 53 29.09 -18.64 11.38
N ILE A 54 29.09 -17.31 11.24
CA ILE A 54 28.98 -16.60 9.96
C ILE A 54 29.91 -15.39 9.92
N ALA A 55 30.33 -14.97 8.71
CA ALA A 55 31.07 -13.73 8.57
C ALA A 55 30.16 -12.49 8.72
N ARG A 56 30.70 -11.37 9.22
CA ARG A 56 29.94 -10.11 9.39
C ARG A 56 29.32 -9.61 8.08
N GLU A 57 30.04 -9.75 6.97
CA GLU A 57 29.51 -9.39 5.64
C GLU A 57 28.37 -10.30 5.19
N GLU A 58 28.45 -11.60 5.49
CA GLU A 58 27.40 -12.57 5.17
C GLU A 58 26.14 -12.30 5.99
N GLY A 59 26.28 -11.95 7.27
CA GLY A 59 25.17 -11.54 8.12
C GLY A 59 24.45 -10.30 7.59
N ARG A 60 25.20 -9.28 7.14
CA ARG A 60 24.61 -8.08 6.52
C ARG A 60 23.88 -8.40 5.21
N LYS A 61 24.50 -9.16 4.32
CA LYS A 61 23.85 -9.59 3.06
C LYS A 61 22.58 -10.38 3.31
N LEU A 62 22.57 -11.27 4.30
CA LEU A 62 21.40 -12.04 4.67
C LEU A 62 20.23 -11.13 5.11
N MET A 63 20.51 -10.07 5.87
CA MET A 63 19.49 -9.08 6.25
C MET A 63 18.91 -8.31 5.08
N ASP A 64 19.78 -7.84 4.20
CA ASP A 64 19.37 -7.06 3.03
C ASP A 64 18.52 -7.92 2.10
N ASP A 65 18.96 -9.15 1.81
CA ASP A 65 18.23 -10.12 0.99
C ASP A 65 16.87 -10.49 1.60
N MET A 66 16.82 -10.70 2.93
CA MET A 66 15.58 -11.05 3.61
C MET A 66 14.56 -9.91 3.52
N THR A 67 15.02 -8.66 3.70
CA THR A 67 14.16 -7.47 3.62
C THR A 67 13.69 -7.23 2.19
N ALA A 68 14.58 -7.36 1.20
CA ALA A 68 14.25 -7.19 -0.22
C ALA A 68 13.23 -8.23 -0.70
N LYS A 69 13.49 -9.52 -0.47
CA LYS A 69 12.58 -10.62 -0.87
C LYS A 69 11.22 -10.52 -0.17
N ARG A 70 11.19 -10.08 1.10
CA ARG A 70 9.94 -9.89 1.83
C ARG A 70 9.10 -8.78 1.21
N ARG A 71 9.69 -7.63 0.87
CA ARG A 71 8.98 -6.52 0.21
C ARG A 71 8.36 -6.94 -1.12
N GLU A 72 9.14 -7.60 -1.98
CA GLU A 72 8.65 -8.05 -3.29
C GLU A 72 7.48 -9.05 -3.17
N LYS A 73 7.62 -10.05 -2.30
CA LYS A 73 6.55 -11.05 -2.08
C LYS A 73 5.30 -10.43 -1.47
N VAL A 74 5.45 -9.54 -0.49
CA VAL A 74 4.31 -8.86 0.14
C VAL A 74 3.60 -7.99 -0.88
N GLN A 75 4.32 -7.22 -1.70
CA GLN A 75 3.73 -6.37 -2.73
C GLN A 75 2.95 -7.20 -3.75
N ALA A 76 3.56 -8.25 -4.32
CA ALA A 76 2.91 -9.08 -5.33
C ALA A 76 1.68 -9.84 -4.79
N GLN A 77 1.73 -10.31 -3.54
CA GLN A 77 0.56 -10.94 -2.90
C GLN A 77 -0.52 -9.93 -2.53
N PHE A 78 -0.14 -8.74 -2.11
CA PHE A 78 -1.06 -7.66 -1.79
C PHE A 78 -1.82 -7.20 -3.03
N ASP A 79 -1.11 -6.94 -4.12
CA ASP A 79 -1.70 -6.49 -5.39
C ASP A 79 -2.75 -7.51 -5.88
N LYS A 80 -2.41 -8.81 -5.90
CA LYS A 80 -3.35 -9.88 -6.27
C LYS A 80 -4.58 -9.96 -5.36
N ARG A 81 -4.39 -9.77 -4.05
CA ARG A 81 -5.50 -9.81 -3.08
C ARG A 81 -6.41 -8.61 -3.24
N VAL A 82 -5.84 -7.43 -3.47
CA VAL A 82 -6.60 -6.20 -3.72
C VAL A 82 -7.39 -6.32 -5.01
N GLU A 83 -6.76 -6.78 -6.09
CA GLU A 83 -7.41 -7.05 -7.39
C GLU A 83 -8.58 -8.03 -7.23
N ALA A 84 -8.36 -9.19 -6.62
CA ALA A 84 -9.43 -10.18 -6.39
C ALA A 84 -10.57 -9.66 -5.48
N THR A 85 -10.28 -8.73 -4.57
CA THR A 85 -11.31 -8.13 -3.71
C THR A 85 -12.11 -7.08 -4.46
N LEU A 86 -11.45 -6.27 -5.29
CA LEU A 86 -12.10 -5.30 -6.18
C LEU A 86 -13.04 -6.01 -7.17
N ASP A 87 -12.59 -7.12 -7.76
CA ASP A 87 -13.42 -7.95 -8.64
C ASP A 87 -14.67 -8.46 -7.94
N ARG A 88 -14.55 -8.94 -6.70
CA ARG A 88 -15.70 -9.41 -5.90
C ARG A 88 -16.67 -8.31 -5.54
N MET A 89 -16.19 -7.08 -5.38
CA MET A 89 -17.03 -5.90 -5.14
C MET A 89 -17.53 -5.26 -6.43
N ASN A 90 -17.23 -5.88 -7.59
CA ASN A 90 -17.61 -5.39 -8.91
C ASN A 90 -17.10 -3.96 -9.19
N VAL A 91 -15.94 -3.62 -8.61
CA VAL A 91 -15.29 -2.30 -8.72
C VAL A 91 -14.26 -2.36 -9.86
N PRO A 92 -14.50 -1.68 -11.01
CA PRO A 92 -13.55 -1.68 -12.12
C PRO A 92 -12.30 -0.86 -11.81
N THR A 93 -11.17 -1.27 -12.37
CA THR A 93 -9.89 -0.58 -12.19
C THR A 93 -9.77 0.64 -13.11
N LYS A 94 -8.80 1.52 -12.83
CA LYS A 94 -8.47 2.64 -13.74
C LYS A 94 -8.03 2.17 -15.13
N ALA A 95 -7.41 0.99 -15.23
CA ALA A 95 -6.99 0.44 -16.51
C ALA A 95 -8.22 0.04 -17.35
N ASP A 96 -9.21 -0.56 -16.71
CA ASP A 96 -10.48 -0.95 -17.35
C ASP A 96 -11.22 0.28 -17.88
N LEU A 97 -11.31 1.36 -17.09
CA LEU A 97 -11.92 2.61 -17.55
C LEU A 97 -11.22 3.17 -18.79
N ARG A 98 -9.88 3.22 -18.80
CA ARG A 98 -9.11 3.70 -19.96
C ARG A 98 -9.30 2.82 -21.20
N ALA A 99 -9.43 1.52 -21.01
CA ALA A 99 -9.71 0.59 -22.11
C ALA A 99 -11.10 0.84 -22.71
N VAL A 100 -12.10 1.11 -21.87
CA VAL A 100 -13.44 1.48 -22.30
C VAL A 100 -13.45 2.85 -23.00
N GLU A 101 -12.74 3.85 -22.47
CA GLU A 101 -12.59 5.17 -23.10
C GLU A 101 -12.02 5.06 -24.52
N LYS A 102 -10.95 4.28 -24.72
CA LYS A 102 -10.38 4.05 -26.06
C LYS A 102 -11.38 3.40 -27.03
N LYS A 103 -12.13 2.39 -26.56
CA LYS A 103 -13.15 1.74 -27.39
C LYS A 103 -14.28 2.71 -27.75
N LEU A 104 -14.66 3.59 -26.83
CA LEU A 104 -15.67 4.62 -27.06
C LEU A 104 -15.19 5.64 -28.11
N ASP A 105 -13.94 6.10 -28.02
CA ASP A 105 -13.34 7.00 -29.02
C ASP A 105 -13.27 6.37 -30.41
N GLU A 106 -12.91 5.10 -30.50
CA GLU A 106 -12.89 4.37 -31.78
C GLU A 106 -14.29 4.20 -32.37
N LEU A 107 -15.29 3.90 -31.53
CA LEU A 107 -16.69 3.82 -31.96
C LEU A 107 -17.16 5.18 -32.47
N ASN A 108 -16.90 6.26 -31.73
CA ASN A 108 -17.28 7.61 -32.13
C ASN A 108 -16.66 8.00 -33.47
N LYS A 109 -15.37 7.67 -33.71
CA LYS A 109 -14.72 7.90 -35.01
C LYS A 109 -15.37 7.11 -36.16
N LYS A 110 -15.81 5.87 -35.91
CA LYS A 110 -16.51 5.06 -36.92
C LYS A 110 -17.91 5.59 -37.20
N LEU A 111 -18.62 6.01 -36.15
CA LEU A 111 -19.95 6.61 -36.27
C LEU A 111 -19.89 7.93 -37.05
N ASP A 112 -18.95 8.81 -36.74
CA ASP A 112 -18.73 10.07 -37.47
C ASP A 112 -18.46 9.84 -38.96
N LYS A 113 -17.75 8.77 -39.32
CA LYS A 113 -17.50 8.41 -40.73
C LYS A 113 -18.77 7.94 -41.44
N LEU A 114 -19.64 7.20 -40.74
CA LEU A 114 -20.91 6.71 -41.27
C LEU A 114 -21.97 7.82 -41.36
N VAL A 115 -21.95 8.79 -40.45
CA VAL A 115 -22.90 9.92 -40.43
C VAL A 115 -22.49 11.04 -41.42
N LYS A 116 -21.21 11.14 -41.77
CA LYS A 116 -20.69 12.09 -42.78
C LYS A 116 -20.62 11.53 -44.20
N SER A 117 -21.01 10.26 -44.42
CA SER A 117 -21.26 9.68 -45.74
C SER A 117 -22.76 9.65 -46.02
#